data_AF-A0A533XY63-F1
#
_entry.id   AF-A0A533XY63-F1
#
_cell.length_a   1.000
_cell.length_b   1.000
_cell.length_c   1.000
_cell.angle_alpha   90.00
_cell.angle_beta   90.00
_cell.angle_gamma   90.00
#
_symmetry.space_group_name_H-M   'P 1'
#
loop_
_entity.id
_entity.type
_entity.pdbx_description
1 polymer ?
#
loop_
_entity_poly.entity_id
_entity_poly.type
_entity_poly.pdbx_seq_one_letter_code
_entity_poly.pdbx_strand_id
1 'polypeptide(L)'
;MAQKVEFVGTVQFWPNGARGNPVALYMEKLENGEYRISARLPQWRHLVGVGATVNKAAGNYELTLKTAMPADGAYEGPYWNSGIKAEKPAPPKPVAAAPPAGGGPADAPPAPTGTPSVPPQGGAPASS
;
A
#
# COMPACT_ATOMS: atom_id res chain seq x y z
N MET A 1 -3.52 -24.51 -1.46
CA MET A 1 -4.04 -23.86 -2.68
C MET A 1 -2.86 -23.29 -3.44
N ALA A 2 -2.74 -23.54 -4.75
CA ALA A 2 -1.59 -23.07 -5.52
C ALA A 2 -1.69 -21.54 -5.68
N GLN A 3 -0.77 -20.79 -5.07
CA GLN A 3 -0.64 -19.36 -5.33
C GLN A 3 -0.24 -19.21 -6.81
N LYS A 4 -1.11 -18.60 -7.61
CA LYS A 4 -0.83 -18.35 -9.03
C LYS A 4 0.24 -17.28 -9.09
N VAL A 5 1.43 -17.68 -9.48
CA VAL A 5 2.59 -16.80 -9.68
C VAL A 5 2.65 -16.46 -11.16
N GLU A 6 2.52 -15.18 -11.51
CA GLU A 6 2.48 -14.70 -12.88
C GLU A 6 3.71 -13.85 -13.18
N PHE A 7 4.33 -14.06 -14.35
CA PHE A 7 5.46 -13.25 -14.79
C PHE A 7 4.96 -11.86 -15.22
N VAL A 8 5.54 -10.80 -14.63
CA VAL A 8 5.07 -9.42 -14.83
C VAL A 8 6.12 -8.46 -15.35
N GLY A 9 7.38 -8.87 -15.40
CA GLY A 9 8.44 -8.02 -15.94
C GLY A 9 9.84 -8.50 -15.60
N THR A 10 10.82 -7.67 -15.91
CA THR A 10 12.23 -7.91 -15.58
C THR A 10 12.89 -6.67 -15.04
N VAL A 11 13.97 -6.84 -14.29
CA VAL A 11 14.84 -5.75 -13.84
C VAL A 11 16.29 -6.15 -14.08
N GLN A 12 17.09 -5.23 -14.60
CA GLN A 12 18.50 -5.45 -14.88
C GLN A 12 19.31 -4.89 -13.73
N PHE A 13 20.07 -5.72 -13.03
CA PHE A 13 20.97 -5.28 -11.96
C PHE A 13 22.41 -5.14 -12.49
N TRP A 14 23.17 -4.20 -11.92
CA TRP A 14 24.59 -3.97 -12.19
C TRP A 14 25.44 -4.19 -10.92
N PRO A 15 25.48 -5.42 -10.37
CA PRO A 15 26.30 -5.69 -9.20
C PRO A 15 27.78 -5.42 -9.54
N ASN A 16 28.42 -4.55 -8.75
CA ASN A 16 29.82 -4.15 -8.92
C ASN A 16 30.14 -3.51 -10.30
N GLY A 17 29.16 -2.88 -10.95
CA GLY A 17 29.34 -2.21 -12.24
C GLY A 17 29.38 -3.14 -13.46
N ALA A 18 29.25 -4.46 -13.26
CA ALA A 18 29.12 -5.43 -14.34
C ALA A 18 27.65 -5.77 -14.60
N ARG A 19 27.27 -5.94 -15.88
CA ARG A 19 25.91 -6.31 -16.26
C ARG A 19 25.60 -7.73 -15.79
N GLY A 20 24.71 -7.87 -14.82
CA GLY A 20 24.21 -9.18 -14.38
C GLY A 20 23.20 -9.79 -15.37
N ASN A 21 22.68 -10.96 -15.04
CA ASN A 21 21.51 -11.50 -15.76
C ASN A 21 20.25 -10.70 -15.36
N PRO A 22 19.32 -10.43 -16.30
CA PRO A 22 18.05 -9.82 -15.97
C PRO A 22 17.26 -10.71 -15.01
N VAL A 23 16.67 -10.10 -14.00
CA VAL A 23 15.93 -10.78 -12.93
C VAL A 23 14.45 -10.71 -13.25
N ALA A 24 13.82 -11.88 -13.36
CA ALA A 24 12.38 -11.99 -13.57
C ALA A 24 11.60 -11.57 -12.32
N LEU A 25 10.61 -10.72 -12.53
CA LEU A 25 9.65 -10.29 -11.53
C LEU A 25 8.35 -11.05 -11.69
N TYR A 26 7.81 -11.47 -10.55
CA TYR A 26 6.59 -12.24 -10.51
C TYR A 26 5.58 -11.57 -9.59
N MET A 27 4.32 -11.66 -9.98
CA MET A 27 3.17 -11.24 -9.21
C MET A 27 2.50 -12.45 -8.59
N GLU A 28 2.13 -12.32 -7.33
CA GLU A 28 1.24 -13.23 -6.62
C GLU A 28 0.06 -12.47 -6.04
N LYS A 29 -1.13 -13.06 -6.07
CA LYS A 29 -2.31 -12.54 -5.39
C LYS A 29 -2.37 -13.14 -3.99
N LEU A 30 -2.31 -12.28 -2.98
CA LEU A 30 -2.41 -12.65 -1.58
C LEU A 30 -3.86 -12.97 -1.19
N GLU A 31 -4.05 -13.72 -0.11
CA GLU A 31 -5.37 -14.14 0.37
C GLU A 31 -6.24 -12.95 0.80
N ASN A 32 -5.63 -11.85 1.23
CA ASN A 32 -6.32 -10.59 1.57
C ASN A 32 -6.77 -9.78 0.33
N GLY A 33 -6.50 -10.27 -0.88
CA GLY A 33 -6.86 -9.62 -2.14
C GLY A 33 -5.82 -8.64 -2.69
N GLU A 34 -4.70 -8.42 -1.99
CA GLU A 34 -3.60 -7.59 -2.47
C GLU A 34 -2.73 -8.33 -3.50
N TYR A 35 -2.02 -7.54 -4.31
CA TYR A 35 -1.02 -8.03 -5.24
C TYR A 35 0.36 -7.78 -4.65
N ARG A 36 1.21 -8.80 -4.70
CA ARG A 36 2.61 -8.72 -4.31
C ARG A 36 3.49 -9.00 -5.51
N ILE A 37 4.45 -8.13 -5.78
CA ILE A 37 5.46 -8.28 -6.83
C ILE A 37 6.82 -8.48 -6.17
N SER A 38 7.52 -9.54 -6.56
CA SER A 38 8.88 -9.81 -6.09
C SER A 38 9.68 -10.68 -7.06
N ALA A 39 11.00 -10.68 -6.90
CA ALA A 39 11.87 -11.63 -7.57
C ALA A 39 11.86 -12.98 -6.85
N ARG A 40 12.05 -14.08 -7.58
CA ARG A 40 12.22 -15.41 -6.98
C ARG A 40 13.65 -15.70 -6.50
N LEU A 41 14.63 -14.99 -7.05
CA LEU A 41 16.04 -15.18 -6.68
C LEU A 41 16.27 -14.74 -5.23
N PRO A 42 16.88 -15.56 -4.36
CA PRO A 42 17.04 -15.26 -2.93
C PRO A 42 17.70 -13.90 -2.66
N GLN A 43 18.71 -13.56 -3.45
CA GLN A 43 19.44 -12.29 -3.36
C GLN A 43 18.57 -11.05 -3.62
N TRP A 44 17.45 -11.17 -4.34
CA TRP A 44 16.55 -10.07 -4.69
C TRP A 44 15.14 -10.23 -4.11
N ARG A 45 14.86 -11.33 -3.41
CA ARG A 45 13.53 -11.68 -2.90
C ARG A 45 13.02 -10.74 -1.80
N HIS A 46 13.94 -10.03 -1.14
CA HIS A 46 13.63 -9.03 -0.13
C HIS A 46 13.05 -7.74 -0.73
N LEU A 47 13.27 -7.50 -2.03
CA LEU A 47 12.64 -6.40 -2.75
C LEU A 47 11.21 -6.80 -3.09
N VAL A 48 10.26 -6.14 -2.42
CA VAL A 48 8.84 -6.46 -2.53
C VAL A 48 8.06 -5.17 -2.77
N GLY A 49 7.14 -5.22 -3.72
CA GLY A 49 6.08 -4.24 -3.89
C GLY A 49 4.73 -4.85 -3.53
N VAL A 50 3.93 -4.16 -2.75
CA VAL A 50 2.57 -4.60 -2.39
C VAL A 50 1.57 -3.50 -2.73
N GLY A 51 0.39 -3.88 -3.21
CA GLY A 51 -0.70 -2.94 -3.42
C GLY A 51 -2.03 -3.59 -3.76
N ALA A 52 -3.10 -2.82 -3.61
CA ALA A 52 -4.47 -3.27 -3.93
C ALA A 52 -4.70 -3.58 -5.43
N THR A 53 -3.83 -3.09 -6.31
CA THR A 53 -3.82 -3.40 -7.75
C THR A 53 -2.39 -3.74 -8.18
N VAL A 54 -2.26 -4.43 -9.32
CA VAL A 54 -0.96 -4.75 -9.92
C VAL A 54 -0.12 -3.49 -10.16
N ASN A 55 -0.76 -2.43 -10.65
CA ASN A 55 -0.13 -1.13 -10.91
C ASN A 55 0.40 -0.47 -9.63
N LYS A 56 -0.36 -0.53 -8.52
CA LYS A 56 0.09 -0.02 -7.22
C LYS A 56 1.22 -0.86 -6.64
N ALA A 57 1.14 -2.18 -6.79
CA ALA A 57 2.22 -3.08 -6.38
C ALA A 57 3.50 -2.81 -7.18
N ALA A 58 3.39 -2.54 -8.48
CA ALA A 58 4.52 -2.18 -9.35
C ALA A 58 5.16 -0.85 -8.93
N GLY A 59 4.36 0.20 -8.68
CA GLY A 59 4.91 1.46 -8.19
C GLY A 59 5.48 1.39 -6.79
N ASN A 60 4.92 0.54 -5.91
CA ASN A 60 5.53 0.27 -4.61
C ASN A 60 6.86 -0.49 -4.76
N TYR A 61 6.94 -1.44 -5.68
CA TYR A 61 8.19 -2.15 -5.99
C TYR A 61 9.29 -1.19 -6.47
N GLU A 62 8.97 -0.27 -7.39
CA GLU A 62 9.91 0.75 -7.86
C GLU A 62 10.43 1.63 -6.72
N LEU A 63 9.54 2.03 -5.79
CA LEU A 63 9.93 2.81 -4.61
C LEU A 63 10.85 2.02 -3.68
N THR A 64 10.54 0.75 -3.43
CA THR A 64 11.37 -0.15 -2.62
C THR A 64 12.72 -0.38 -3.28
N LEU A 65 12.75 -0.62 -4.58
CA LEU A 65 13.97 -0.82 -5.37
C LEU A 65 14.87 0.42 -5.33
N LYS A 66 14.30 1.60 -5.54
CA LYS A 66 15.05 2.88 -5.47
C LYS A 66 15.61 3.15 -4.08
N THR A 67 14.87 2.80 -3.02
CA THR A 67 15.32 2.96 -1.64
C THR A 67 16.45 1.98 -1.30
N ALA A 68 16.32 0.72 -1.74
CA ALA A 68 17.32 -0.32 -1.49
C ALA A 68 18.59 -0.13 -2.31
N MET A 69 18.48 0.45 -3.51
CA MET A 69 19.60 0.70 -4.40
C MET A 69 19.64 2.17 -4.83
N PRO A 70 20.13 3.06 -3.94
CA PRO A 70 20.17 4.50 -4.20
C PRO A 70 21.30 4.93 -5.15
N ALA A 71 22.27 4.05 -5.42
CA ALA A 71 23.38 4.34 -6.31
C ALA A 71 22.90 4.49 -7.77
N ASP A 72 23.32 5.58 -8.41
CA ASP A 72 22.98 5.85 -9.81
C ASP A 72 23.53 4.74 -10.71
N GLY A 73 22.70 4.26 -11.65
CA GLY A 73 23.05 3.15 -12.54
C GLY A 73 23.15 1.76 -11.88
N ALA A 74 22.80 1.59 -10.59
CA ALA A 74 22.83 0.28 -9.94
C ALA A 74 21.84 -0.73 -10.55
N TYR A 75 20.79 -0.23 -11.20
CA TYR A 75 19.82 -1.03 -11.96
C TYR A 75 19.26 -0.26 -13.16
N GLU A 76 18.70 -1.01 -14.10
CA GLU A 76 17.91 -0.52 -15.23
C GLU A 76 16.53 -1.21 -15.23
N GLY A 77 15.49 -0.46 -15.60
CA GLY A 77 14.09 -0.88 -15.43
C GLY A 77 13.52 -0.46 -14.08
N PRO A 78 12.52 -1.19 -13.53
CA PRO A 78 11.92 -2.42 -14.05
C PRO A 78 11.17 -2.24 -15.37
N TYR A 79 11.28 -3.22 -16.26
CA TYR A 79 10.54 -3.32 -17.51
C TYR A 79 9.32 -4.20 -17.30
N TRP A 80 8.16 -3.56 -17.21
CA TRP A 80 6.90 -4.23 -17.00
C TRP A 80 6.32 -4.79 -18.31
N ASN A 81 5.62 -5.92 -18.21
CA ASN A 81 4.87 -6.48 -19.34
C ASN A 81 3.73 -5.54 -19.76
N SER A 82 3.31 -5.65 -21.03
CA SER A 82 2.25 -4.84 -21.62
C SER A 82 0.98 -4.85 -20.75
N GLY A 83 0.60 -3.68 -20.23
CA GLY A 83 -0.61 -3.49 -19.42
C GLY A 83 -0.35 -3.03 -17.99
N ILE A 84 0.85 -3.24 -17.45
CA ILE A 84 1.21 -2.76 -16.11
C ILE A 84 1.81 -1.35 -16.24
N LYS A 85 1.14 -0.37 -15.64
CA LYS A 85 1.63 1.00 -15.51
C LYS A 85 1.88 1.25 -14.04
N ALA A 86 3.15 1.32 -13.64
CA ALA A 86 3.51 1.57 -12.25
C ALA A 86 2.86 2.87 -11.77
N GLU A 87 1.96 2.74 -10.80
CA GLU A 87 1.28 3.87 -10.18
C GLU A 87 2.06 4.28 -8.94
N LYS A 88 2.53 5.52 -8.91
CA LYS A 88 3.25 6.05 -7.75
C LYS A 88 2.37 5.88 -6.51
N PRO A 89 2.83 5.16 -5.47
CA PRO A 89 2.03 4.97 -4.26
C PRO A 89 1.59 6.33 -3.73
N ALA A 90 0.32 6.46 -3.39
CA ALA A 90 -0.16 7.67 -2.74
C ALA A 90 0.70 7.88 -1.48
N PRO A 91 1.21 9.10 -1.23
CA PRO A 91 1.93 9.38 0.01
C PRO A 91 1.05 8.96 1.18
N PRO A 92 1.61 8.25 2.19
CA PRO A 92 0.83 7.88 3.36
C PRO A 92 0.19 9.14 3.90
N LYS A 93 -1.15 9.08 4.07
CA LYS A 93 -1.88 10.17 4.70
C LYS A 93 -1.23 10.37 6.08
N PRO A 94 -0.84 11.61 6.46
CA PRO A 94 -0.31 11.85 7.79
C PRO A 94 -1.28 11.24 8.79
N VAL A 95 -0.79 10.34 9.64
CA VAL A 95 -1.52 9.95 10.83
C VAL A 95 -1.76 11.25 11.59
N ALA A 96 -3.01 11.70 11.62
CA ALA A 96 -3.39 12.79 12.50
C ALA A 96 -2.94 12.36 13.90
N ALA A 97 -1.99 13.10 14.47
CA ALA A 97 -1.53 12.85 15.83
C ALA A 97 -2.77 12.73 16.71
N ALA A 98 -2.92 11.59 17.39
CA ALA A 98 -3.97 11.44 18.38
C ALA A 98 -3.86 12.63 19.36
N PRO A 99 -4.97 13.32 19.68
CA PRO A 99 -4.91 14.41 20.65
C PRO A 99 -4.30 13.87 21.95
N PRO A 100 -3.42 14.64 22.61
CA PRO A 100 -2.80 14.20 23.85
C PRO A 100 -3.89 13.88 24.87
N ALA A 101 -3.91 12.62 25.33
CA ALA A 101 -4.69 12.21 26.47
C ALA A 101 -3.98 12.67 27.75
N GLY A 102 -4.63 13.53 28.51
CA GLY A 102 -4.24 13.92 29.88
C GLY A 102 -4.65 15.36 30.16
N GLY A 103 -5.43 15.68 31.19
CA GLY A 103 -6.05 14.87 32.23
C GLY A 103 -6.98 15.81 33.03
N GLY A 104 -8.16 15.32 33.38
CA GLY A 104 -9.03 15.93 34.38
C GLY A 104 -9.18 14.94 35.53
N PRO A 105 -9.00 15.35 36.81
CA PRO A 105 -9.15 14.44 37.92
C PRO A 105 -10.62 14.02 38.07
N ALA A 106 -10.77 12.75 38.45
CA ALA A 106 -12.03 12.11 38.76
C ALA A 106 -12.77 12.79 39.92
N ASP A 107 -14.08 12.96 39.76
CA ASP A 107 -15.05 12.77 40.84
C ASP A 107 -16.28 12.05 40.25
N ALA A 108 -16.88 11.17 41.05
CA ALA A 108 -17.66 9.99 40.63
C ALA A 108 -19.20 10.26 40.64
N PRO A 109 -20.10 9.25 40.82
CA PRO A 109 -20.73 8.37 39.83
C PRO A 109 -22.31 8.50 39.84
N PRO A 110 -23.14 7.52 39.39
CA PRO A 110 -23.33 6.92 38.06
C PRO A 110 -24.82 6.95 37.54
N ALA A 111 -25.01 6.39 36.33
CA ALA A 111 -26.18 5.59 35.87
C ALA A 111 -27.35 6.31 35.12
N PRO A 112 -28.28 5.55 34.49
CA PRO A 112 -28.36 5.27 33.05
C PRO A 112 -29.57 6.03 32.41
N THR A 113 -29.85 6.02 31.11
CA THR A 113 -30.72 5.02 30.43
C THR A 113 -31.17 5.65 29.09
N GLY A 114 -31.31 4.86 28.03
CA GLY A 114 -32.33 5.08 27.00
C GLY A 114 -31.88 5.49 25.59
N THR A 115 -31.64 4.49 24.73
CA THR A 115 -31.97 4.54 23.29
C THR A 115 -33.44 4.14 23.08
N PRO A 116 -34.06 4.27 21.88
CA PRO A 116 -33.77 5.12 20.71
C PRO A 116 -35.06 5.76 20.09
N SER A 117 -34.91 6.55 19.01
CA SER A 117 -35.71 6.51 17.75
C SER A 117 -36.11 7.87 17.15
N VAL A 118 -35.87 7.93 15.85
CA VAL A 118 -36.15 8.91 14.77
C VAL A 118 -37.59 8.66 14.22
N PRO A 119 -38.26 9.39 13.27
CA PRO A 119 -38.19 10.74 12.63
C PRO A 119 -39.62 11.44 12.62
N PRO A 120 -40.11 12.16 11.58
CA PRO A 120 -39.64 13.32 10.77
C PRO A 120 -40.64 14.52 10.71
N GLN A 121 -40.20 15.58 10.01
CA GLN A 121 -40.97 16.45 9.09
C GLN A 121 -42.01 17.47 9.62
N GLY A 122 -41.76 18.72 9.23
CA GLY A 122 -42.68 19.44 8.35
C GLY A 122 -43.58 20.51 8.98
N GLY A 123 -43.52 21.72 8.40
CA GLY A 123 -44.65 22.65 8.40
C GLY A 123 -44.46 23.93 9.21
N ALA A 124 -44.08 25.01 8.53
CA ALA A 124 -44.66 26.34 8.77
C ALA A 124 -46.18 26.27 8.44
N PRO A 125 -47.08 27.18 8.92
CA PRO A 125 -46.91 28.63 8.81
C PRO A 125 -47.55 29.52 9.92
N ALA A 126 -47.25 30.81 9.79
CA ALA A 126 -48.07 32.02 10.02
C ALA A 126 -48.86 32.27 11.33
N SER A 127 -48.45 33.38 11.96
CA SER A 127 -49.18 34.48 12.63
C SER A 127 -50.65 34.34 13.08
N SER A 128 -50.90 34.89 14.27
CA SER A 128 -51.86 35.99 14.51
C SER A 128 -51.41 36.82 15.70
#